data_AF-A0A9W7EJS2-F1
#
_entry.id   AF-A0A9W7EJS2-F1
#
_cell.length_a   1.000
_cell.length_b   1.000
_cell.length_c   1.000
_cell.angle_alpha   90.00
_cell.angle_beta   90.00
_cell.angle_gamma   90.00
#
_symmetry.space_group_name_H-M   'P 1'
#
loop_
_entity.id
_entity.type
_entity.pdbx_description
1 polymer ?
#
loop_
_entity_poly.entity_id
_entity_poly.type
_entity_poly.pdbx_seq_one_letter_code
_entity_poly.pdbx_strand_id
1 'polypeptide(L)'
;MATPTMRSRVKCCKTRPRAAAVSTCCLVFLLPLALVLALTPDMWFVRVLGGSFGPGFAKSVSSAARKSDWEHVEKQHRSRFWLEESVIIVGNTDTPPLTGAFSSRGSIVNVNLKMAVASASKIVSAAIIYAAIEDVNVDLQLDTKPADVFPLWSCESTDDVRCKSVDTDTLLAFRDGFGPHECTLDNAAGSWEDCVMKIFEANYSQQDFDKFSYHAGHILIAGMMALKRNKEVVGRENEEWQDLVERYIISKAGIAPSPTWTNDFDTGTFDYTYTGFDPVTSNPYNPEFPGLSGGLGCSPRQFANFMFSLVSGAIISKESLESMMRSRGSTGSPFDMLADMSGYGQGVWVGPTRTHSAGVLGFFPWIENPKSEETTQVWGLVAMDNRKYWRSIEVYVWSSAFPVLFVLLFLSVRNLRTGRLLIPNNNKK
;
A
#
# COMPACT_ATOMS: atom_id res chain seq x y z
N MET A 1 61.41 31.60 5.16
CA MET A 1 61.59 33.02 4.81
C MET A 1 61.07 33.26 3.41
N ALA A 2 60.23 34.29 3.26
CA ALA A 2 59.92 35.08 2.06
C ALA A 2 59.32 34.41 0.80
N THR A 3 58.04 34.75 0.54
CA THR A 3 57.43 34.97 -0.79
C THR A 3 58.26 35.93 -1.66
N PRO A 4 58.01 35.94 -2.99
CA PRO A 4 57.56 37.22 -3.55
C PRO A 4 56.41 37.12 -4.57
N THR A 5 55.60 38.16 -4.49
CA THR A 5 54.54 38.63 -5.38
C THR A 5 55.04 39.10 -6.76
N MET A 6 54.20 38.98 -7.79
CA MET A 6 54.27 39.87 -8.96
C MET A 6 52.87 40.40 -9.34
N ARG A 7 52.74 41.73 -9.33
CA ARG A 7 51.63 42.51 -9.88
C ARG A 7 51.97 42.89 -11.33
N SER A 8 51.00 42.85 -12.24
CA SER A 8 50.95 43.83 -13.32
C SER A 8 49.49 44.20 -13.66
N ARG A 9 49.29 45.49 -13.91
CA ARG A 9 48.02 46.15 -14.26
C ARG A 9 47.90 46.19 -15.78
N VAL A 10 46.70 46.00 -16.33
CA VAL A 10 46.29 46.64 -17.60
C VAL A 10 44.83 47.10 -17.51
N LYS A 11 44.60 48.33 -17.97
CA LYS A 11 43.35 49.10 -17.99
C LYS A 11 42.40 48.69 -19.12
N CYS A 12 41.12 49.00 -18.91
CA CYS A 12 39.93 48.88 -19.75
C CYS A 12 40.07 49.22 -21.24
N CYS A 13 39.26 48.53 -22.06
CA CYS A 13 38.52 49.13 -23.17
C CYS A 13 37.12 48.49 -23.30
N LYS A 14 36.14 49.35 -23.62
CA LYS A 14 34.70 49.09 -23.79
C LYS A 14 34.40 48.30 -25.07
N THR A 15 33.44 47.38 -25.00
CA THR A 15 32.34 47.25 -25.98
C THR A 15 31.22 46.35 -25.41
N ARG A 16 29.98 46.83 -25.44
CA ARG A 16 28.76 46.02 -25.21
C ARG A 16 28.45 45.21 -26.47
N PRO A 17 27.85 44.02 -26.33
CA PRO A 17 26.67 43.74 -27.14
C PRO A 17 25.46 43.35 -26.28
N ARG A 18 24.32 43.90 -26.70
CA ARG A 18 22.96 43.58 -26.23
C ARG A 18 22.61 42.17 -26.67
N ALA A 19 22.51 41.21 -25.74
CA ALA A 19 21.91 39.89 -26.03
C ALA A 19 21.45 39.12 -24.76
N ALA A 20 20.99 39.80 -23.71
CA ALA A 20 20.62 39.16 -22.44
C ALA A 20 19.13 39.29 -22.06
N ALA A 21 18.24 39.61 -23.00
CA ALA A 21 16.81 39.78 -22.71
C ALA A 21 15.91 38.63 -23.19
N VAL A 22 16.41 37.73 -24.05
CA VAL A 22 15.62 36.60 -24.56
C VAL A 22 15.75 35.36 -23.66
N SER A 23 16.86 35.22 -22.92
CA SER A 23 17.11 34.06 -22.06
C SER A 23 16.24 34.05 -20.79
N THR A 24 15.98 35.22 -20.19
CA THR A 24 15.24 35.33 -18.93
C THR A 24 13.72 35.14 -19.10
N CYS A 25 13.16 35.47 -20.28
CA CYS A 25 11.75 35.20 -20.57
C CYS A 25 11.48 33.69 -20.69
N CYS A 26 12.35 32.89 -21.29
CA CYS A 26 12.14 31.44 -21.36
C CYS A 26 12.21 30.76 -19.98
N LEU A 27 13.07 31.23 -19.06
CA LEU A 27 13.18 30.66 -17.71
C LEU A 27 11.94 30.87 -16.84
N VAL A 28 11.26 32.02 -16.98
CA VAL A 28 10.06 32.35 -16.16
C VAL A 28 8.83 31.56 -16.62
N PHE A 29 8.76 31.16 -17.89
CA PHE A 29 7.68 30.32 -18.41
C PHE A 29 7.89 28.82 -18.13
N LEU A 30 9.15 28.38 -18.04
CA LEU A 30 9.47 26.97 -17.76
C LEU A 30 9.33 26.62 -16.27
N LEU A 31 9.46 27.57 -15.35
CA LEU A 31 9.38 27.27 -13.91
C LEU A 31 7.99 26.79 -13.45
N PRO A 32 6.86 27.43 -13.80
CA PRO A 32 5.53 26.95 -13.41
C PRO A 32 5.16 25.64 -14.12
N LEU A 33 5.60 25.48 -15.37
CA LEU A 33 5.40 24.24 -16.12
C LEU A 33 6.22 23.10 -15.52
N ALA A 34 7.48 23.34 -15.16
CA ALA A 34 8.34 22.40 -14.45
C ALA A 34 7.84 22.12 -13.03
N LEU A 35 7.23 23.08 -12.34
CA LEU A 35 6.66 22.87 -11.00
C LEU A 35 5.37 22.03 -11.06
N VAL A 36 4.53 22.24 -12.08
CA VAL A 36 3.32 21.43 -12.33
C VAL A 36 3.68 20.04 -12.86
N LEU A 37 4.74 19.91 -13.66
CA LEU A 37 5.31 18.63 -14.11
C LEU A 37 6.14 17.92 -13.03
N ALA A 38 6.66 18.64 -12.04
CA ALA A 38 7.39 18.09 -10.89
C ALA A 38 6.46 17.63 -9.76
N LEU A 39 5.16 17.96 -9.81
CA LEU A 39 4.16 17.21 -9.07
C LEU A 39 4.05 15.85 -9.77
N THR A 40 4.74 14.84 -9.23
CA THR A 40 4.71 13.49 -9.81
C THR A 40 3.26 12.98 -9.87
N PRO A 41 2.93 12.09 -10.81
CA PRO A 41 1.61 11.42 -10.86
C PRO A 41 1.16 10.90 -9.48
N ASP A 42 2.12 10.49 -8.64
CA ASP A 42 1.90 10.01 -7.27
C ASP A 42 1.24 11.05 -6.35
N MET A 43 1.53 12.35 -6.51
CA MET A 43 0.93 13.40 -5.67
C MET A 43 -0.56 13.65 -5.98
N TRP A 44 -0.94 13.50 -7.25
CA TRP A 44 -2.35 13.62 -7.64
C TRP A 44 -3.15 12.37 -7.29
N PHE A 45 -2.52 11.21 -7.39
CA PHE A 45 -3.05 9.92 -6.91
C PHE A 45 -3.52 10.00 -5.46
N VAL A 46 -2.69 10.60 -4.59
CA VAL A 46 -2.96 10.76 -3.16
C VAL A 46 -4.22 11.61 -2.90
N ARG A 47 -4.40 12.75 -3.57
CA ARG A 47 -5.54 13.65 -3.33
C ARG A 47 -6.89 13.09 -3.79
N VAL A 48 -6.94 12.44 -4.95
CA VAL A 48 -8.20 11.91 -5.52
C VAL A 48 -8.75 10.76 -4.66
N LEU A 49 -7.86 9.91 -4.14
CA LEU A 49 -8.24 8.81 -3.26
C LEU A 49 -8.51 9.26 -1.83
N GLY A 50 -7.74 10.23 -1.33
CA GLY A 50 -7.94 10.84 -0.01
C GLY A 50 -9.35 11.39 0.19
N GLY A 51 -9.86 12.13 -0.81
CA GLY A 51 -11.23 12.64 -0.77
C GLY A 51 -12.30 11.54 -0.85
N SER A 52 -12.02 10.48 -1.63
CA SER A 52 -12.99 9.43 -1.92
C SER A 52 -13.17 8.45 -0.76
N PHE A 53 -12.09 8.08 -0.04
CA PHE A 53 -12.12 7.16 1.12
C PHE A 53 -11.98 7.82 2.48
N GLY A 54 -12.15 9.14 2.56
CA GLY A 54 -12.02 9.86 3.83
C GLY A 54 -12.91 9.29 4.95
N PRO A 55 -12.65 9.66 6.22
CA PRO A 55 -13.25 9.01 7.40
C PRO A 55 -14.78 9.07 7.40
N GLY A 56 -15.33 10.14 6.85
CA GLY A 56 -16.78 10.32 6.69
C GLY A 56 -17.44 9.31 5.76
N PHE A 57 -16.73 8.77 4.76
CA PHE A 57 -17.28 7.76 3.86
C PHE A 57 -17.57 6.45 4.60
N ALA A 58 -16.52 5.85 5.19
CA ALA A 58 -16.65 4.55 5.87
C ALA A 58 -17.66 4.64 7.03
N LYS A 59 -17.65 5.72 7.80
CA LYS A 59 -18.64 5.95 8.86
C LYS A 59 -20.08 6.05 8.32
N SER A 60 -20.28 6.80 7.23
CA SER A 60 -21.59 6.97 6.58
C SER A 60 -22.12 5.65 6.02
N VAL A 61 -21.28 4.90 5.30
CA VAL A 61 -21.60 3.58 4.77
C VAL A 61 -21.90 2.58 5.88
N SER A 62 -21.06 2.51 6.91
CA SER A 62 -21.24 1.57 8.02
C SER A 62 -22.52 1.88 8.80
N SER A 63 -22.81 3.16 9.05
CA SER A 63 -24.07 3.58 9.70
C SER A 63 -25.31 3.22 8.88
N ALA A 64 -25.23 3.30 7.54
CA ALA A 64 -26.33 2.95 6.66
C ALA A 64 -26.52 1.43 6.58
N ALA A 65 -25.42 0.68 6.44
CA ALA A 65 -25.44 -0.78 6.44
C ALA A 65 -26.05 -1.36 7.73
N ARG A 66 -25.74 -0.81 8.90
CA ARG A 66 -26.37 -1.20 10.18
C ARG A 66 -27.89 -1.00 10.20
N LYS A 67 -28.39 -0.01 9.46
CA LYS A 67 -29.82 0.30 9.32
C LYS A 67 -30.46 -0.41 8.13
N SER A 68 -29.70 -1.25 7.41
CA SER A 68 -30.12 -1.82 6.12
C SER A 68 -30.55 -0.75 5.09
N ASP A 69 -29.98 0.45 5.17
CA ASP A 69 -30.23 1.57 4.25
C ASP A 69 -29.30 1.45 3.02
N TRP A 70 -29.61 0.48 2.17
CA TRP A 70 -28.80 0.14 0.99
C TRP A 70 -28.81 1.23 -0.08
N GLU A 71 -29.90 2.00 -0.17
CA GLU A 71 -30.00 3.15 -1.07
C GLU A 71 -28.98 4.22 -0.68
N HIS A 72 -28.80 4.49 0.62
CA HIS A 72 -27.77 5.42 1.06
C HIS A 72 -26.35 4.88 0.86
N VAL A 73 -26.11 3.58 1.07
CA VAL A 73 -24.81 2.95 0.74
C VAL A 73 -24.48 3.14 -0.75
N GLU A 74 -25.43 2.84 -1.63
CA GLU A 74 -25.29 3.05 -3.07
C GLU A 74 -25.03 4.52 -3.41
N LYS A 75 -25.80 5.44 -2.83
CA LYS A 75 -25.65 6.89 -3.02
C LYS A 75 -24.25 7.37 -2.61
N GLN A 76 -23.76 6.92 -1.46
CA GLN A 76 -22.39 7.25 -1.01
C GLN A 76 -21.36 6.74 -2.00
N HIS A 77 -21.47 5.49 -2.43
CA HIS A 77 -20.57 4.88 -3.41
C HIS A 77 -20.55 5.68 -4.73
N ARG A 78 -21.72 5.92 -5.35
CA ARG A 78 -21.84 6.69 -6.60
C ARG A 78 -21.33 8.13 -6.49
N SER A 79 -21.53 8.78 -5.34
CA SER A 79 -21.12 10.17 -5.15
C SER A 79 -19.60 10.36 -5.03
N ARG A 80 -18.86 9.30 -4.64
CA ARG A 80 -17.42 9.38 -4.36
C ARG A 80 -16.56 8.66 -5.38
N PHE A 81 -17.05 7.55 -5.92
CA PHE A 81 -16.32 6.78 -6.92
C PHE A 81 -16.88 7.09 -8.29
N TRP A 82 -16.12 7.86 -9.06
CA TRP A 82 -16.51 8.32 -10.39
C TRP A 82 -16.16 7.30 -11.50
N LEU A 83 -15.48 6.21 -11.13
CA LEU A 83 -15.02 5.13 -12.00
C LEU A 83 -16.14 4.13 -12.28
N GLU A 84 -16.42 3.88 -13.56
CA GLU A 84 -17.57 3.08 -14.04
C GLU A 84 -17.60 1.64 -13.49
N GLU A 85 -16.48 1.12 -13.03
CA GLU A 85 -16.32 -0.27 -12.58
C GLU A 85 -15.68 -0.35 -11.21
N SER A 86 -16.37 0.26 -10.25
CA SER A 86 -16.13 0.09 -8.82
C SER A 86 -17.26 -0.71 -8.22
N VAL A 87 -16.94 -1.57 -7.25
CA VAL A 87 -17.91 -2.26 -6.41
C VAL A 87 -17.62 -1.94 -4.96
N ILE A 88 -18.67 -1.76 -4.19
CA ILE A 88 -18.63 -1.79 -2.73
C ILE A 88 -19.29 -3.07 -2.24
N ILE A 89 -18.73 -3.73 -1.24
CA ILE A 89 -19.32 -4.86 -0.53
C ILE A 89 -19.25 -4.51 0.95
N VAL A 90 -20.36 -4.62 1.67
CA VAL A 90 -20.43 -4.25 3.09
C VAL A 90 -21.11 -5.39 3.84
N GLY A 91 -20.60 -5.71 5.00
CA GLY A 91 -21.18 -6.72 5.86
C GLY A 91 -20.95 -6.40 7.33
N ASN A 92 -21.43 -7.29 8.19
CA ASN A 92 -21.15 -7.24 9.60
C ASN A 92 -20.85 -8.66 10.10
N THR A 93 -20.66 -8.80 11.41
CA THR A 93 -20.32 -10.06 12.08
C THR A 93 -21.49 -11.05 12.15
N ASP A 94 -22.73 -10.56 12.09
CA ASP A 94 -23.95 -11.34 12.29
C ASP A 94 -24.59 -11.79 10.97
N THR A 95 -24.32 -11.05 9.89
CA THR A 95 -24.87 -11.32 8.56
C THR A 95 -23.74 -11.64 7.58
N PRO A 96 -23.86 -12.75 6.80
CA PRO A 96 -22.98 -13.01 5.67
C PRO A 96 -22.84 -11.79 4.76
N PRO A 97 -21.79 -11.70 3.93
CA PRO A 97 -21.59 -10.60 3.00
C PRO A 97 -22.89 -10.26 2.26
N LEU A 98 -23.48 -9.10 2.57
CA LEU A 98 -24.63 -8.60 1.84
C LEU A 98 -24.08 -8.02 0.54
N THR A 99 -24.23 -8.76 -0.54
CA THR A 99 -23.81 -8.33 -1.88
C THR A 99 -24.71 -7.20 -2.38
N GLY A 100 -24.52 -5.99 -1.87
CA GLY A 100 -24.87 -4.78 -2.59
C GLY A 100 -23.78 -4.48 -3.60
N ALA A 101 -23.69 -5.22 -4.71
CA ALA A 101 -22.71 -4.95 -5.75
C ALA A 101 -23.12 -3.71 -6.54
N PHE A 102 -22.88 -2.52 -5.98
CA PHE A 102 -23.26 -1.27 -6.60
C PHE A 102 -22.18 -0.82 -7.57
N SER A 103 -22.53 -0.65 -8.84
CA SER A 103 -21.69 0.08 -9.79
C SER A 103 -21.95 1.57 -9.69
N SER A 104 -20.89 2.38 -9.79
CA SER A 104 -21.01 3.83 -9.83
C SER A 104 -21.87 4.34 -11.01
N ARG A 105 -21.93 3.61 -12.13
CA ARG A 105 -22.63 4.02 -13.38
C ARG A 105 -23.66 3.03 -13.90
N GLY A 106 -24.07 2.05 -13.09
CA GLY A 106 -25.10 1.07 -13.48
C GLY A 106 -24.61 -0.01 -14.46
N SER A 107 -23.33 -0.04 -14.79
CA SER A 107 -22.63 -1.17 -15.41
C SER A 107 -22.63 -2.37 -14.47
N ILE A 108 -22.80 -3.60 -14.97
CA ILE A 108 -22.69 -4.79 -14.14
C ILE A 108 -21.20 -5.00 -13.81
N VAL A 109 -20.79 -4.74 -12.57
CA VAL A 109 -19.45 -5.08 -12.10
C VAL A 109 -19.41 -6.55 -11.79
N ASN A 110 -18.53 -7.28 -12.47
CA ASN A 110 -18.31 -8.69 -12.19
C ASN A 110 -17.55 -8.83 -10.85
N VAL A 111 -18.29 -9.07 -9.77
CA VAL A 111 -17.71 -9.30 -8.43
C VAL A 111 -16.91 -10.59 -8.31
N ASN A 112 -16.91 -11.42 -9.35
CA ASN A 112 -16.08 -12.61 -9.48
C ASN A 112 -14.86 -12.36 -10.38
N LEU A 113 -14.70 -11.16 -10.94
CA LEU A 113 -13.49 -10.78 -11.69
C LEU A 113 -12.31 -10.76 -10.73
N LYS A 114 -11.27 -11.53 -11.04
CA LYS A 114 -10.03 -11.52 -10.28
C LYS A 114 -9.26 -10.23 -10.54
N MET A 115 -8.64 -9.70 -9.50
CA MET A 115 -7.81 -8.52 -9.58
C MET A 115 -6.71 -8.53 -8.53
N ALA A 116 -5.56 -7.96 -8.87
CA ALA A 116 -4.45 -7.79 -7.94
C ALA A 116 -4.87 -6.89 -6.78
N VAL A 117 -4.76 -7.40 -5.55
CA VAL A 117 -5.17 -6.64 -4.36
C VAL A 117 -4.03 -5.81 -3.77
N ALA A 118 -2.80 -5.96 -4.31
CA ALA A 118 -1.63 -5.20 -3.92
C ALA A 118 -1.42 -5.24 -2.39
N SER A 119 -1.14 -4.10 -1.76
CA SER A 119 -0.87 -4.03 -0.32
C SER A 119 -2.00 -4.56 0.59
N ALA A 120 -3.24 -4.73 0.09
CA ALA A 120 -4.28 -5.44 0.83
C ALA A 120 -3.97 -6.93 1.06
N SER A 121 -2.93 -7.48 0.41
CA SER A 121 -2.38 -8.81 0.72
C SER A 121 -1.93 -8.91 2.18
N LYS A 122 -1.49 -7.80 2.79
CA LYS A 122 -0.86 -7.81 4.11
C LYS A 122 -1.81 -8.23 5.23
N ILE A 123 -3.09 -7.83 5.18
CA ILE A 123 -4.07 -8.27 6.18
C ILE A 123 -4.36 -9.78 6.08
N VAL A 124 -4.31 -10.33 4.86
CA VAL A 124 -4.46 -11.78 4.66
C VAL A 124 -3.24 -12.52 5.22
N SER A 125 -2.04 -12.08 4.87
CA SER A 125 -0.80 -12.67 5.36
C SER A 125 -0.70 -12.60 6.89
N ALA A 126 -1.06 -11.46 7.48
CA ALA A 126 -1.13 -11.32 8.94
C ALA A 126 -2.15 -12.28 9.57
N ALA A 127 -3.35 -12.43 8.97
CA ALA A 127 -4.36 -13.37 9.46
C ALA A 127 -3.90 -14.83 9.38
N ILE A 128 -3.18 -15.22 8.32
CA ILE A 128 -2.58 -16.55 8.20
C ILE A 128 -1.55 -16.80 9.30
N ILE A 129 -0.67 -15.81 9.54
CA ILE A 129 0.38 -15.92 10.57
C ILE A 129 -0.26 -16.00 11.96
N TYR A 130 -1.29 -15.21 12.25
CA TYR A 130 -2.05 -15.33 13.49
C TYR A 130 -2.77 -16.67 13.63
N ALA A 131 -3.33 -17.20 12.55
CA ALA A 131 -3.95 -18.53 12.58
C ALA A 131 -2.92 -19.64 12.85
N ALA A 132 -1.68 -19.47 12.39
CA ALA A 132 -0.57 -20.35 12.73
C ALA A 132 -0.15 -20.20 14.20
N ILE A 133 -0.14 -18.98 14.75
CA ILE A 133 0.10 -18.73 16.20
C ILE A 133 -0.97 -19.41 17.07
N GLU A 134 -2.21 -19.47 16.60
CA GLU A 134 -3.31 -20.14 17.30
C GLU A 134 -3.33 -21.68 17.10
N ASP A 135 -2.61 -22.23 16.12
CA ASP A 135 -2.49 -23.68 15.95
C ASP A 135 -1.51 -24.22 17.00
N VAL A 136 -2.04 -24.90 18.02
CA VAL A 136 -1.26 -25.48 19.13
C VAL A 136 -0.19 -26.49 18.70
N ASN A 137 -0.22 -26.96 17.46
CA ASN A 137 0.82 -27.85 16.92
C ASN A 137 1.99 -27.08 16.31
N VAL A 138 1.85 -25.78 16.08
CA VAL A 138 2.85 -24.92 15.45
C VAL A 138 3.51 -24.08 16.54
N ASP A 139 4.82 -24.23 16.73
CA ASP A 139 5.57 -23.46 17.71
C ASP A 139 5.91 -22.05 17.19
N LEU A 140 4.88 -21.20 17.08
CA LEU A 140 4.99 -19.82 16.65
C LEU A 140 4.23 -18.89 17.59
N GLN A 141 4.89 -17.82 18.03
CA GLN A 141 4.34 -16.80 18.93
C GLN A 141 4.71 -15.40 18.41
N LEU A 142 4.05 -14.38 18.93
CA LEU A 142 4.35 -12.99 18.54
C LEU A 142 5.78 -12.56 18.90
N ASP A 143 6.38 -13.13 19.95
CA ASP A 143 7.75 -12.85 20.36
C ASP A 143 8.78 -13.83 19.77
N THR A 144 8.34 -14.78 18.92
CA THR A 144 9.26 -15.67 18.21
C THR A 144 10.20 -14.84 17.34
N LYS A 145 11.50 -15.10 17.47
CA LYS A 145 12.55 -14.37 16.75
C LYS A 145 12.91 -15.10 15.47
N PRO A 146 13.32 -14.39 14.40
CA PRO A 146 13.88 -15.04 13.22
C PRO A 146 15.07 -15.96 13.54
N ALA A 147 15.88 -15.61 14.55
CA ALA A 147 17.01 -16.42 15.03
C ALA A 147 16.59 -17.79 15.60
N ASP A 148 15.36 -17.93 16.09
CA ASP A 148 14.84 -19.20 16.61
C ASP A 148 14.38 -20.14 15.48
N VAL A 149 14.24 -19.61 14.26
CA VAL A 149 13.63 -20.28 13.10
C VAL A 149 14.64 -20.49 11.97
N PHE A 150 15.56 -19.53 11.75
CA PHE A 150 16.56 -19.58 10.69
C PHE A 150 17.97 -19.70 11.29
N PRO A 151 18.63 -20.86 11.21
CA PRO A 151 19.98 -21.04 11.76
C PRO A 151 21.03 -20.09 11.19
N LEU A 152 20.84 -19.61 9.97
CA LEU A 152 21.73 -18.65 9.30
C LEU A 152 21.52 -17.20 9.77
N TRP A 153 20.46 -16.92 10.54
CA TRP A 153 20.25 -15.62 11.17
C TRP A 153 21.20 -15.48 12.37
N SER A 154 22.48 -15.26 12.05
CA SER A 154 23.55 -15.23 13.04
C SER A 154 23.58 -13.89 13.78
N CYS A 155 23.44 -13.96 15.09
CA CYS A 155 23.73 -12.86 16.00
C CYS A 155 25.24 -12.86 16.26
N GLU A 156 26.00 -11.98 15.61
CA GLU A 156 27.45 -11.92 15.77
C GLU A 156 27.86 -11.58 17.23
N SER A 157 26.94 -11.01 18.00
CA SER A 157 27.08 -10.81 19.44
C SER A 157 25.71 -10.87 20.13
N THR A 158 25.72 -11.08 21.45
CA THR A 158 24.51 -10.94 22.28
C THR A 158 23.95 -9.53 22.26
N ASP A 159 24.68 -8.53 21.76
CA ASP A 159 24.27 -7.13 21.65
C ASP A 159 23.70 -6.75 20.28
N ASP A 160 23.59 -7.71 19.37
CA ASP A 160 22.99 -7.50 18.06
C ASP A 160 21.50 -7.14 18.19
N VAL A 161 21.17 -5.89 17.86
CA VAL A 161 19.80 -5.36 17.93
C VAL A 161 18.86 -6.16 17.04
N ARG A 162 19.35 -6.76 15.95
CA ARG A 162 18.55 -7.61 15.04
C ARG A 162 18.08 -8.90 15.70
N CYS A 163 18.75 -9.34 16.77
CA CYS A 163 18.36 -10.52 17.51
C CYS A 163 17.60 -10.17 18.78
N LYS A 164 17.86 -9.01 19.36
CA LYS A 164 17.13 -8.53 20.54
C LYS A 164 15.74 -8.02 20.20
N SER A 165 15.63 -7.24 19.13
CA SER A 165 14.47 -6.38 18.86
C SER A 165 13.61 -6.82 17.70
N VAL A 166 14.02 -7.85 16.94
CA VAL A 166 13.22 -8.38 15.82
C VAL A 166 12.51 -9.65 16.25
N ASP A 167 11.19 -9.60 16.17
CA ASP A 167 10.29 -10.71 16.43
C ASP A 167 9.09 -10.65 15.48
N THR A 168 8.18 -11.61 15.62
CA THR A 168 6.99 -11.67 14.78
C THR A 168 6.08 -10.44 14.98
N ASP A 169 6.02 -9.87 16.18
CA ASP A 169 5.25 -8.65 16.47
C ASP A 169 5.82 -7.44 15.71
N THR A 170 7.13 -7.22 15.80
CA THR A 170 7.80 -6.10 15.12
C THR A 170 7.76 -6.23 13.61
N LEU A 171 7.92 -7.45 13.09
CA LEU A 171 7.86 -7.72 11.65
C LEU A 171 6.47 -7.43 11.12
N LEU A 172 5.41 -7.93 11.75
CA LEU A 172 4.06 -7.66 11.29
C LEU A 172 3.66 -6.18 11.42
N ALA A 173 4.27 -5.45 12.37
CA ALA A 173 4.03 -4.04 12.65
C ALA A 173 4.96 -3.06 11.92
N PHE A 174 5.93 -3.55 11.14
CA PHE A 174 6.90 -2.76 10.37
C PHE A 174 7.80 -1.88 11.24
N ARG A 175 8.31 -2.42 12.36
CA ARG A 175 9.06 -1.66 13.38
C ARG A 175 10.55 -2.01 13.52
N ASP A 176 11.07 -2.91 12.70
CA ASP A 176 12.44 -3.45 12.83
C ASP A 176 13.39 -3.03 11.71
N GLY A 177 12.92 -2.17 10.80
CA GLY A 177 13.80 -1.54 9.84
C GLY A 177 14.37 -2.53 8.82
N PHE A 178 13.52 -3.22 8.07
CA PHE A 178 13.91 -3.81 6.79
C PHE A 178 13.21 -3.01 5.68
N GLY A 179 13.82 -2.05 4.98
CA GLY A 179 14.53 -2.31 3.73
C GLY A 179 13.67 -2.75 2.54
N PRO A 180 13.61 -2.00 1.42
CA PRO A 180 13.25 -2.60 0.13
C PRO A 180 14.34 -3.60 -0.30
N HIS A 181 13.99 -4.54 -1.17
CA HIS A 181 14.83 -5.67 -1.56
C HIS A 181 14.47 -6.19 -2.95
N GLU A 182 15.44 -6.74 -3.67
CA GLU A 182 15.30 -7.20 -5.05
C GLU A 182 14.91 -8.68 -5.18
N CYS A 183 14.89 -9.46 -4.09
CA CYS A 183 14.60 -10.89 -4.18
C CYS A 183 13.16 -11.23 -4.56
N THR A 184 12.27 -10.23 -4.69
CA THR A 184 10.91 -10.39 -5.22
C THR A 184 10.79 -10.10 -6.72
N LEU A 185 11.81 -9.52 -7.37
CA LEU A 185 11.62 -8.87 -8.67
C LEU A 185 12.35 -9.52 -9.86
N ASP A 186 13.59 -10.01 -9.74
CA ASP A 186 14.35 -10.33 -10.97
C ASP A 186 15.31 -11.53 -10.92
N ASN A 187 15.52 -12.23 -9.80
CA ASN A 187 16.58 -13.26 -9.73
C ASN A 187 16.27 -14.43 -8.77
N ALA A 188 15.20 -15.18 -9.04
CA ALA A 188 14.85 -16.42 -8.32
C ALA A 188 15.78 -17.60 -8.68
N ALA A 189 17.09 -17.41 -8.56
CA ALA A 189 18.08 -18.49 -8.60
C ALA A 189 18.42 -19.03 -7.20
N GLY A 190 17.52 -18.86 -6.22
CA GLY A 190 17.74 -19.26 -4.83
C GLY A 190 16.42 -19.67 -4.16
N SER A 191 16.53 -20.21 -2.94
CA SER A 191 15.41 -20.62 -2.10
C SER A 191 14.73 -19.42 -1.41
N TRP A 192 13.54 -19.65 -0.85
CA TRP A 192 12.82 -18.62 -0.08
C TRP A 192 13.62 -18.19 1.16
N GLU A 193 14.42 -19.10 1.73
CA GLU A 193 15.35 -18.85 2.84
C GLU A 193 16.52 -17.94 2.39
N ASP A 194 17.03 -18.11 1.17
CA ASP A 194 18.06 -17.22 0.62
C ASP A 194 17.56 -15.78 0.47
N CYS A 195 16.26 -15.59 0.17
CA CYS A 195 15.66 -14.26 0.11
C CYS A 195 15.55 -13.62 1.50
N VAL A 196 15.14 -14.37 2.53
CA VAL A 196 15.19 -13.91 3.93
C VAL A 196 16.61 -13.48 4.31
N MET A 197 17.62 -14.27 3.95
CA MET A 197 19.01 -13.92 4.22
C MET A 197 19.47 -12.68 3.46
N LYS A 198 19.08 -12.51 2.18
CA LYS A 198 19.36 -11.27 1.43
C LYS A 198 18.70 -10.04 2.06
N ILE A 199 17.49 -10.16 2.60
CA ILE A 199 16.81 -9.06 3.33
C ILE A 199 17.62 -8.71 4.58
N PHE A 200 18.03 -9.73 5.33
CA PHE A 200 18.82 -9.58 6.53
C PHE A 200 20.17 -8.90 6.26
N GLU A 201 20.90 -9.33 5.22
CA GLU A 201 22.21 -8.80 4.85
C GLU A 201 22.13 -7.37 4.28
N ALA A 202 21.17 -7.09 3.40
CA ALA A 202 21.03 -5.78 2.77
C ALA A 202 20.78 -4.64 3.77
N ASN A 203 20.24 -4.97 4.95
CA ASN A 203 19.85 -4.01 5.98
C ASN A 203 20.79 -3.96 7.17
N TYR A 204 21.92 -4.67 7.14
CA TYR A 204 22.91 -4.74 8.24
C TYR A 204 23.37 -3.36 8.73
N SER A 205 23.41 -2.34 7.86
CA SER A 205 24.11 -1.07 8.12
C SER A 205 23.23 0.18 8.26
N GLN A 206 21.90 0.12 8.12
CA GLN A 206 21.12 1.33 7.81
C GLN A 206 19.94 1.71 8.73
N GLN A 207 19.60 1.00 9.80
CA GLN A 207 18.21 1.07 10.28
C GLN A 207 18.05 1.49 11.75
N ASP A 208 17.13 2.43 11.96
CA ASP A 208 16.58 2.80 13.27
C ASP A 208 15.52 1.77 13.68
N PHE A 209 15.93 0.75 14.42
CA PHE A 209 15.00 -0.15 15.09
C PHE A 209 14.03 0.65 15.98
N ASP A 210 12.80 0.15 16.15
CA ASP A 210 11.65 0.80 16.78
C ASP A 210 10.91 1.88 15.97
N LYS A 211 11.43 2.29 14.79
CA LYS A 211 10.73 3.21 13.89
C LYS A 211 9.92 2.46 12.84
N PHE A 212 8.77 3.04 12.50
CA PHE A 212 7.93 2.51 11.44
C PHE A 212 8.61 2.63 10.07
N SER A 213 8.64 1.53 9.31
CA SER A 213 9.28 1.45 7.99
C SER A 213 8.46 0.57 7.03
N TYR A 214 7.71 1.19 6.11
CA TYR A 214 6.74 0.44 5.28
C TYR A 214 7.38 -0.28 4.10
N HIS A 215 7.75 -1.56 4.28
CA HIS A 215 8.40 -2.37 3.25
C HIS A 215 7.97 -3.83 3.26
N ALA A 216 8.08 -4.48 2.10
CA ALA A 216 7.62 -5.85 1.89
C ALA A 216 8.43 -6.91 2.63
N GLY A 217 9.71 -6.65 2.91
CA GLY A 217 10.63 -7.61 3.52
C GLY A 217 10.15 -8.12 4.88
N HIS A 218 9.51 -7.25 5.67
CA HIS A 218 8.95 -7.60 6.97
C HIS A 218 7.95 -8.76 6.93
N ILE A 219 6.89 -8.65 6.11
CA ILE A 219 5.87 -9.71 5.98
C ILE A 219 6.48 -10.97 5.36
N LEU A 220 7.47 -10.82 4.47
CA LEU A 220 8.13 -11.97 3.87
C LEU A 220 8.89 -12.79 4.92
N ILE A 221 9.66 -12.14 5.79
CA ILE A 221 10.34 -12.81 6.91
C ILE A 221 9.30 -13.47 7.84
N ALA A 222 8.25 -12.74 8.26
CA ALA A 222 7.25 -13.28 9.18
C ALA A 222 6.46 -14.47 8.58
N GLY A 223 6.06 -14.36 7.30
CA GLY A 223 5.39 -15.44 6.59
C GLY A 223 6.29 -16.67 6.41
N MET A 224 7.59 -16.45 6.21
CA MET A 224 8.58 -17.51 6.16
C MET A 224 8.76 -18.22 7.50
N MET A 225 8.76 -17.47 8.60
CA MET A 225 8.80 -18.06 9.93
C MET A 225 7.58 -18.96 10.15
N ALA A 226 6.40 -18.47 9.76
CA ALA A 226 5.18 -19.25 9.87
C ALA A 226 5.19 -20.52 9.01
N LEU A 227 5.65 -20.45 7.76
CA LEU A 227 5.77 -21.63 6.90
C LEU A 227 6.76 -22.64 7.49
N LYS A 228 7.94 -22.18 7.93
CA LYS A 228 8.98 -23.05 8.49
C LYS A 228 8.51 -23.78 9.73
N ARG A 229 7.85 -23.09 10.67
CA ARG A 229 7.24 -23.72 11.85
C ARG A 229 6.13 -24.71 11.49
N ASN A 230 5.33 -24.44 10.45
CA ASN A 230 4.33 -25.41 10.00
C ASN A 230 4.97 -26.68 9.43
N LYS A 231 6.10 -26.58 8.72
CA LYS A 231 6.83 -27.74 8.18
C LYS A 231 7.47 -28.64 9.24
N GLU A 232 7.72 -28.11 10.44
CA GLU A 232 8.26 -28.87 11.57
C GLU A 232 7.20 -29.79 12.19
N VAL A 233 5.92 -29.58 11.89
CA VAL A 233 4.84 -30.47 12.32
C VAL A 233 4.89 -31.76 11.51
N VAL A 234 4.80 -32.90 12.19
CA VAL A 234 4.83 -34.24 11.57
C VAL A 234 3.77 -34.36 10.47
N GLY A 235 4.19 -34.74 9.27
CA GLY A 235 3.32 -34.91 8.10
C GLY A 235 3.05 -33.63 7.31
N ARG A 236 3.73 -32.51 7.63
CA ARG A 236 3.61 -31.21 6.97
C ARG A 236 4.91 -30.76 6.28
N GLU A 237 5.87 -31.66 6.11
CA GLU A 237 7.26 -31.34 5.72
C GLU A 237 7.37 -30.67 4.34
N ASN A 238 6.42 -30.98 3.44
CA ASN A 238 6.37 -30.48 2.07
C ASN A 238 5.42 -29.30 1.88
N GLU A 239 4.94 -28.67 2.96
CA GLU A 239 3.98 -27.57 2.82
C GLU A 239 4.53 -26.38 2.05
N GLU A 240 3.66 -25.73 1.31
CA GLU A 240 3.94 -24.44 0.69
C GLU A 240 3.04 -23.38 1.32
N TRP A 241 3.34 -22.11 1.04
CA TRP A 241 2.48 -21.02 1.52
C TRP A 241 1.02 -21.20 1.07
N GLN A 242 0.79 -21.76 -0.12
CA GLN A 242 -0.55 -22.03 -0.62
C GLN A 242 -1.30 -23.05 0.25
N ASP A 243 -0.61 -24.01 0.86
CA ASP A 243 -1.23 -24.97 1.79
C ASP A 243 -1.69 -24.27 3.08
N LEU A 244 -0.93 -23.27 3.55
CA LEU A 244 -1.34 -22.41 4.67
C LEU A 244 -2.56 -21.56 4.30
N VAL A 245 -2.61 -21.01 3.08
CA VAL A 245 -3.78 -20.28 2.58
C VAL A 245 -5.01 -21.21 2.53
N GLU A 246 -4.85 -22.42 2.00
CA GLU A 246 -5.95 -23.40 1.92
C GLU A 246 -6.46 -23.78 3.33
N ARG A 247 -5.53 -24.13 4.22
CA ARG A 247 -5.83 -24.53 5.60
C ARG A 247 -6.45 -23.41 6.42
N TYR A 248 -5.83 -22.25 6.46
CA TYR A 248 -6.22 -21.22 7.41
C TYR A 248 -7.25 -20.25 6.86
N ILE A 249 -7.32 -20.06 5.54
CA ILE A 249 -8.26 -19.13 4.93
C ILE A 249 -9.36 -19.87 4.19
N ILE A 250 -9.05 -20.61 3.13
CA ILE A 250 -10.06 -21.11 2.19
C ILE A 250 -11.03 -22.07 2.90
N SER A 251 -10.50 -23.07 3.61
CA SER A 251 -11.31 -24.05 4.32
C SER A 251 -12.14 -23.43 5.46
N LYS A 252 -11.54 -22.52 6.25
CA LYS A 252 -12.22 -21.85 7.36
C LYS A 252 -13.26 -20.82 6.91
N ALA A 253 -13.00 -20.14 5.79
CA ALA A 253 -13.88 -19.12 5.24
C ALA A 253 -14.99 -19.69 4.34
N GLY A 254 -15.02 -21.01 4.12
CA GLY A 254 -15.94 -21.64 3.18
C GLY A 254 -15.81 -21.09 1.75
N ILE A 255 -14.62 -20.60 1.40
CA ILE A 255 -14.34 -20.12 0.05
C ILE A 255 -14.13 -21.37 -0.81
N ALA A 256 -14.76 -21.43 -1.98
CA ALA A 256 -14.52 -22.56 -2.87
C ALA A 256 -13.02 -22.66 -3.20
N PRO A 257 -12.39 -23.84 -3.04
CA PRO A 257 -11.01 -24.05 -3.45
C PRO A 257 -10.87 -23.63 -4.89
N SER A 258 -9.90 -22.78 -5.15
CA SER A 258 -9.72 -22.20 -6.46
C SER A 258 -8.23 -21.96 -6.61
N PRO A 259 -7.62 -22.26 -7.77
CA PRO A 259 -6.20 -21.99 -8.05
C PRO A 259 -5.88 -20.49 -8.09
N THR A 260 -6.67 -19.64 -7.40
CA THR A 260 -6.94 -18.23 -7.67
C THR A 260 -6.83 -17.35 -6.44
N TRP A 261 -6.39 -17.91 -5.31
CA TRP A 261 -5.69 -17.18 -4.23
C TRP A 261 -4.17 -17.18 -4.46
N THR A 262 -3.76 -17.51 -5.67
CA THR A 262 -2.39 -17.46 -6.15
C THR A 262 -2.17 -16.14 -6.87
N ASN A 263 -0.95 -15.87 -7.29
CA ASN A 263 -0.62 -14.73 -8.15
C ASN A 263 -1.18 -14.90 -9.60
N ASP A 264 -2.15 -15.80 -9.82
CA ASP A 264 -2.86 -16.05 -11.08
C ASP A 264 -3.91 -14.98 -11.37
N PHE A 265 -3.42 -13.87 -11.87
CA PHE A 265 -4.22 -12.96 -12.67
C PHE A 265 -3.88 -13.14 -14.12
N ASP A 266 -4.86 -12.85 -14.97
CA ASP A 266 -4.70 -12.79 -16.40
C ASP A 266 -3.67 -11.68 -16.75
N THR A 267 -2.38 -12.07 -16.79
CA THR A 267 -1.22 -11.20 -17.04
C THR A 267 -1.31 -10.49 -18.39
N GLY A 268 -2.17 -10.99 -19.29
CA GLY A 268 -2.49 -10.32 -20.56
C GLY A 268 -3.27 -9.02 -20.42
N THR A 269 -3.70 -8.62 -19.21
CA THR A 269 -4.64 -7.49 -19.04
C THR A 269 -4.19 -6.38 -18.11
N PHE A 270 -3.07 -6.54 -17.40
CA PHE A 270 -2.52 -5.48 -16.54
C PHE A 270 -1.11 -5.11 -17.02
N ASP A 271 -0.98 -3.90 -17.56
CA ASP A 271 0.29 -3.36 -18.00
C ASP A 271 1.05 -2.80 -16.78
N TYR A 272 1.79 -3.67 -16.09
CA TYR A 272 2.61 -3.24 -14.95
C TYR A 272 3.76 -2.29 -15.35
N THR A 273 4.03 -2.09 -16.65
CA THR A 273 5.07 -1.16 -17.13
C THR A 273 4.90 0.25 -16.57
N TYR A 274 3.66 0.66 -16.26
CA TYR A 274 3.37 1.96 -15.67
C TYR A 274 3.79 2.12 -14.20
N THR A 275 3.97 1.01 -13.48
CA THR A 275 4.44 1.00 -12.08
C THR A 275 5.93 0.69 -11.95
N GLY A 276 6.63 0.45 -13.07
CA GLY A 276 8.02 -0.05 -13.06
C GLY A 276 8.17 -1.49 -12.56
N PHE A 277 7.06 -2.20 -12.28
CA PHE A 277 7.04 -3.65 -12.13
C PHE A 277 6.97 -4.26 -13.54
N ASP A 278 7.92 -5.10 -13.92
CA ASP A 278 7.80 -5.86 -15.17
C ASP A 278 7.13 -7.21 -14.84
N PRO A 279 5.91 -7.48 -15.33
CA PRO A 279 5.23 -8.76 -15.07
C PRO A 279 5.80 -9.90 -15.91
N VAL A 280 6.69 -9.59 -16.86
CA VAL A 280 7.37 -10.56 -17.73
C VAL A 280 8.63 -11.11 -17.06
N THR A 281 9.29 -10.33 -16.19
CA THR A 281 10.49 -10.80 -15.44
C THR A 281 10.17 -11.25 -14.03
N SER A 282 9.18 -10.64 -13.37
CA SER A 282 8.66 -11.12 -12.09
C SER A 282 7.70 -12.27 -12.34
N ASN A 283 8.17 -13.52 -12.31
CA ASN A 283 7.30 -14.69 -12.39
C ASN A 283 6.23 -14.59 -11.28
N PRO A 284 4.96 -14.25 -11.59
CA PRO A 284 3.96 -14.16 -10.55
C PRO A 284 3.74 -15.56 -9.97
N TYR A 285 3.93 -16.62 -10.75
CA TYR A 285 3.71 -18.00 -10.33
C TYR A 285 4.96 -18.67 -9.80
N ASN A 286 5.76 -17.99 -9.00
CA ASN A 286 6.74 -18.72 -8.22
C ASN A 286 6.06 -19.19 -6.91
N PRO A 287 5.62 -20.46 -6.81
CA PRO A 287 5.09 -21.00 -5.54
C PRO A 287 6.15 -20.95 -4.44
N GLU A 288 7.43 -20.92 -4.81
CA GLU A 288 8.54 -20.70 -3.89
C GLU A 288 8.65 -19.23 -3.45
N PHE A 289 7.99 -18.27 -4.12
CA PHE A 289 8.03 -16.83 -3.79
C PHE A 289 6.66 -16.14 -3.91
N PRO A 290 5.67 -16.51 -3.09
CA PRO A 290 4.40 -15.81 -3.06
C PRO A 290 4.59 -14.36 -2.60
N GLY A 291 3.96 -13.41 -3.30
CA GLY A 291 4.03 -12.00 -2.95
C GLY A 291 3.23 -11.66 -1.69
N LEU A 292 3.70 -12.04 -0.50
CA LEU A 292 2.92 -11.92 0.75
C LEU A 292 2.51 -10.48 1.10
N SER A 293 3.29 -9.51 0.63
CA SER A 293 3.05 -8.09 0.85
C SER A 293 2.25 -7.39 -0.25
N GLY A 294 1.96 -8.05 -1.37
CA GLY A 294 1.50 -7.35 -2.57
C GLY A 294 1.03 -8.19 -3.77
N GLY A 295 1.38 -9.46 -3.82
CA GLY A 295 1.12 -10.35 -4.96
C GLY A 295 -0.23 -11.06 -4.91
N LEU A 296 -0.93 -11.04 -3.77
CA LEU A 296 -2.21 -11.72 -3.65
C LEU A 296 -3.20 -11.13 -4.66
N GLY A 297 -4.11 -11.99 -5.08
CA GLY A 297 -5.46 -11.54 -5.22
C GLY A 297 -6.38 -12.58 -5.74
N CYS A 298 -7.52 -12.05 -6.09
CA CYS A 298 -8.78 -12.72 -5.90
C CYS A 298 -9.85 -11.81 -6.47
N SER A 299 -11.07 -12.33 -6.48
CA SER A 299 -12.24 -11.51 -6.76
C SER A 299 -12.69 -10.69 -5.54
N PRO A 300 -13.41 -9.57 -5.75
CA PRO A 300 -14.08 -8.85 -4.67
C PRO A 300 -14.93 -9.76 -3.77
N ARG A 301 -15.62 -10.75 -4.35
CA ARG A 301 -16.42 -11.72 -3.60
C ARG A 301 -15.56 -12.60 -2.67
N GLN A 302 -14.44 -13.13 -3.17
CA GLN A 302 -13.55 -13.95 -2.35
C GLN A 302 -12.95 -13.15 -1.19
N PHE A 303 -12.51 -11.91 -1.44
CA PHE A 303 -11.98 -11.07 -0.38
C PHE A 303 -13.06 -10.67 0.64
N ALA A 304 -14.29 -10.42 0.19
CA ALA A 304 -15.42 -10.17 1.08
C ALA A 304 -15.73 -11.38 1.99
N ASN A 305 -15.66 -12.61 1.47
CA ASN A 305 -15.80 -13.82 2.28
C ASN A 305 -14.66 -13.96 3.31
N PHE A 306 -13.42 -13.63 2.92
CA PHE A 306 -12.30 -13.55 3.86
C PHE A 306 -12.58 -12.52 4.97
N MET A 307 -13.00 -11.30 4.62
CA MET A 307 -13.29 -10.25 5.61
C MET A 307 -14.38 -10.68 6.60
N PHE A 308 -15.47 -11.27 6.12
CA PHE A 308 -16.53 -11.81 6.97
C PHE A 308 -16.01 -12.90 7.91
N SER A 309 -15.21 -13.83 7.40
CA SER A 309 -14.66 -14.95 8.16
C SER A 309 -13.63 -14.48 9.18
N LEU A 310 -12.89 -13.42 8.86
CA LEU A 310 -11.97 -12.76 9.77
C LEU A 310 -12.72 -12.11 10.93
N VAL A 311 -13.71 -11.24 10.66
CA VAL A 311 -14.42 -10.52 11.72
C VAL A 311 -15.33 -11.40 12.57
N SER A 312 -15.86 -12.49 12.01
CA SER A 312 -16.73 -13.43 12.74
C SER A 312 -15.93 -14.34 13.70
N GLY A 313 -14.61 -14.34 13.59
CA GLY A 313 -13.73 -15.19 14.39
C GLY A 313 -13.55 -16.59 13.82
N ALA A 314 -13.95 -16.82 12.56
CA ALA A 314 -13.80 -18.13 11.92
C ALA A 314 -12.35 -18.44 11.55
N ILE A 315 -11.55 -17.42 11.19
CA ILE A 315 -10.15 -17.57 10.78
C ILE A 315 -9.21 -17.57 12.00
N ILE A 316 -9.31 -16.50 12.80
CA ILE A 316 -8.57 -16.27 14.06
C ILE A 316 -9.56 -15.85 15.14
N SER A 317 -9.22 -16.03 16.41
CA SER A 317 -10.05 -15.57 17.53
C SER A 317 -10.26 -14.04 17.52
N LYS A 318 -11.30 -13.58 18.21
CA LYS A 318 -11.55 -12.13 18.39
C LYS A 318 -10.39 -11.43 19.12
N GLU A 319 -9.77 -12.09 20.08
CA GLU A 319 -8.61 -11.56 20.82
C GLU A 319 -7.41 -11.36 19.90
N SER A 320 -7.12 -12.33 19.04
CA SER A 320 -6.07 -12.21 18.01
C SER A 320 -6.38 -11.12 17.00
N LEU A 321 -7.64 -11.00 16.55
CA LEU A 321 -8.06 -9.92 15.66
C LEU A 321 -7.88 -8.55 16.34
N GLU A 322 -8.26 -8.41 17.60
CA GLU A 322 -8.04 -7.18 18.39
C GLU A 322 -6.55 -6.87 18.57
N SER A 323 -5.72 -7.88 18.83
CA SER A 323 -4.26 -7.73 18.91
C SER A 323 -3.67 -7.27 17.58
N MET A 324 -4.10 -7.89 16.47
CA MET A 324 -3.67 -7.58 15.11
C MET A 324 -4.03 -6.14 14.72
N MET A 325 -5.22 -5.65 15.12
CA MET A 325 -5.67 -4.29 14.82
C MET A 325 -5.21 -3.23 15.83
N ARG A 326 -4.53 -3.62 16.91
CA ARG A 326 -4.01 -2.67 17.90
C ARG A 326 -2.75 -1.99 17.36
N SER A 327 -2.76 -0.66 17.34
CA SER A 327 -1.59 0.14 16.94
C SER A 327 -0.36 -0.18 17.78
N ARG A 328 0.79 -0.36 17.11
CA ARG A 328 2.12 -0.59 17.70
C ARG A 328 3.04 0.63 17.62
N GLY A 329 2.53 1.76 17.14
CA GLY A 329 3.31 2.98 17.03
C GLY A 329 2.65 4.02 16.14
N SER A 330 3.07 5.28 16.28
CA SER A 330 2.59 6.34 15.41
C SER A 330 3.24 6.24 14.04
N THR A 331 2.42 6.37 12.99
CA THR A 331 2.91 6.46 11.62
C THR A 331 2.67 7.86 11.07
N GLY A 332 3.71 8.52 10.57
CA GLY A 332 3.51 9.63 9.64
C GLY A 332 3.05 9.05 8.31
N SER A 333 1.76 8.78 8.13
CA SER A 333 1.27 8.23 6.87
C SER A 333 1.41 9.29 5.77
N PRO A 334 2.10 8.99 4.65
CA PRO A 334 2.24 9.94 3.55
C PRO A 334 0.98 10.00 2.65
N PHE A 335 -0.04 9.18 2.92
CA PHE A 335 -1.20 9.02 2.04
C PHE A 335 -2.45 9.68 2.63
N ASP A 336 -3.06 10.64 1.91
CA ASP A 336 -4.32 11.30 2.31
C ASP A 336 -5.47 10.30 2.57
N MET A 337 -5.51 9.16 1.86
CA MET A 337 -6.52 8.11 2.09
C MET A 337 -6.40 7.43 3.46
N LEU A 338 -5.27 7.65 4.12
CA LEU A 338 -4.91 7.18 5.45
C LEU A 338 -4.72 8.37 6.41
N ALA A 339 -5.26 9.56 6.08
CA ALA A 339 -5.09 10.75 6.90
C ALA A 339 -5.71 10.62 8.31
N ASP A 340 -6.68 9.72 8.52
CA ASP A 340 -7.21 9.37 9.84
C ASP A 340 -6.46 8.24 10.54
N MET A 341 -5.47 7.63 9.90
CA MET A 341 -4.69 6.55 10.49
C MET A 341 -3.60 7.17 11.34
N SER A 342 -3.66 6.91 12.64
CA SER A 342 -2.70 7.42 13.61
C SER A 342 -1.56 6.43 13.88
N GLY A 343 -1.69 5.18 13.40
CA GLY A 343 -0.66 4.19 13.56
C GLY A 343 -0.80 2.97 12.66
N TYR A 344 0.03 1.97 12.94
CA TYR A 344 0.05 0.69 12.25
C TYR A 344 -0.08 -0.43 13.27
N GLY A 345 -1.03 -1.33 13.02
CA GLY A 345 -1.12 -2.62 13.68
C GLY A 345 -0.32 -3.65 12.90
N GLN A 346 -0.76 -4.89 12.90
CA GLN A 346 -0.06 -5.99 12.26
C GLN A 346 -0.67 -6.27 10.89
N GLY A 347 0.00 -5.80 9.83
CA GLY A 347 -0.48 -5.87 8.44
C GLY A 347 -1.59 -4.87 8.10
N VAL A 348 -1.92 -3.94 9.00
CA VAL A 348 -3.06 -3.01 8.86
C VAL A 348 -2.75 -1.61 9.41
N TRP A 349 -3.27 -0.59 8.74
CA TRP A 349 -3.33 0.78 9.24
C TRP A 349 -4.44 0.94 10.25
N VAL A 350 -4.18 1.65 11.34
CA VAL A 350 -5.09 1.80 12.47
C VAL A 350 -5.43 3.27 12.67
N GLY A 351 -6.73 3.58 12.63
CA GLY A 351 -7.28 4.89 12.92
C GLY A 351 -8.23 4.84 14.14
N PRO A 352 -8.82 5.98 14.52
CA PRO A 352 -9.72 6.05 15.68
C PRO A 352 -11.03 5.30 15.46
N THR A 353 -11.51 5.23 14.21
CA THR A 353 -12.83 4.67 13.89
C THR A 353 -12.76 3.39 13.05
N ARG A 354 -11.60 3.05 12.50
CA ARG A 354 -11.46 1.93 11.57
C ARG A 354 -10.02 1.49 11.44
N THR A 355 -9.87 0.29 10.92
CA THR A 355 -8.62 -0.33 10.51
C THR A 355 -8.70 -0.67 9.01
N HIS A 356 -7.59 -0.53 8.27
CA HIS A 356 -7.56 -0.65 6.80
C HIS A 356 -6.25 -1.26 6.30
N SER A 357 -6.29 -2.12 5.28
CA SER A 357 -5.11 -2.55 4.52
C SER A 357 -5.25 -2.13 3.05
N ALA A 358 -4.94 -0.86 2.74
CA ALA A 358 -5.17 -0.29 1.42
C ALA A 358 -4.25 -0.90 0.35
N GLY A 359 -4.82 -1.43 -0.71
CA GLY A 359 -4.16 -1.83 -1.93
C GLY A 359 -4.11 -0.68 -2.94
N VAL A 360 -2.89 -0.30 -3.36
CA VAL A 360 -2.67 0.78 -4.36
C VAL A 360 -3.40 0.52 -5.70
N LEU A 361 -3.77 -0.72 -5.97
CA LEU A 361 -4.46 -1.16 -7.20
C LEU A 361 -5.99 -1.13 -7.07
N GLY A 362 -6.54 -0.27 -6.23
CA GLY A 362 -7.99 -0.06 -6.17
C GLY A 362 -8.74 -1.00 -5.24
N PHE A 363 -8.06 -1.59 -4.25
CA PHE A 363 -8.62 -2.56 -3.32
C PHE A 363 -8.54 -2.02 -1.88
N PHE A 364 -9.69 -1.65 -1.29
CA PHE A 364 -9.74 -0.87 -0.06
C PHE A 364 -10.64 -1.52 1.00
N PRO A 365 -10.16 -2.57 1.69
CA PRO A 365 -10.90 -3.24 2.76
C PRO A 365 -10.80 -2.48 4.08
N TRP A 366 -11.91 -2.23 4.77
CA TRP A 366 -11.89 -1.67 6.11
C TRP A 366 -12.68 -2.51 7.10
N ILE A 367 -12.28 -2.44 8.36
CA ILE A 367 -13.01 -2.97 9.52
C ILE A 367 -13.29 -1.78 10.43
N GLU A 368 -14.54 -1.57 10.81
CA GLU A 368 -14.88 -0.56 11.81
C GLU A 368 -14.35 -1.00 13.18
N ASN A 369 -13.69 -0.09 13.88
CA ASN A 369 -13.25 -0.38 15.24
C ASN A 369 -14.50 -0.40 16.12
N PRO A 370 -14.72 -1.45 16.93
CA PRO A 370 -15.90 -1.52 17.78
C PRO A 370 -15.91 -0.34 18.74
N LYS A 371 -17.06 0.32 18.89
CA LYS A 371 -17.27 1.20 20.04
C LYS A 371 -17.50 0.31 21.27
N SER A 372 -17.14 0.78 22.45
CA SER A 372 -17.20 0.03 23.72
C SER A 372 -18.55 -0.63 24.05
N GLU A 373 -19.62 -0.25 23.36
CA GLU A 373 -20.99 -0.74 23.58
C GLU A 373 -21.56 -1.53 22.40
N GLU A 374 -20.84 -1.62 21.27
CA GLU A 374 -21.33 -2.26 20.05
C GLU A 374 -20.73 -3.66 19.89
N THR A 375 -21.56 -4.69 19.95
CA THR A 375 -21.14 -6.10 19.74
C THR A 375 -20.95 -6.46 18.27
N THR A 376 -21.65 -5.75 17.37
CA THR A 376 -21.63 -6.01 15.94
C THR A 376 -20.54 -5.17 15.26
N GLN A 377 -19.47 -5.83 14.86
CA GLN A 377 -18.43 -5.22 14.04
C GLN A 377 -18.87 -5.17 12.57
N VAL A 378 -18.75 -3.99 11.95
CA VAL A 378 -19.02 -3.76 10.52
C VAL A 378 -17.71 -3.77 9.75
N TRP A 379 -17.73 -4.30 8.54
CA TRP A 379 -16.62 -4.25 7.62
C TRP A 379 -17.10 -3.89 6.23
N GLY A 380 -16.19 -3.46 5.37
CA GLY A 380 -16.49 -3.32 3.97
C GLY A 380 -15.26 -3.40 3.09
N LEU A 381 -15.52 -3.44 1.80
CA LEU A 381 -14.55 -3.51 0.75
C LEU A 381 -15.04 -2.61 -0.37
N VAL A 382 -14.17 -1.75 -0.87
CA VAL A 382 -14.35 -1.21 -2.21
C VAL A 382 -13.26 -1.80 -3.10
N ALA A 383 -13.66 -2.33 -4.23
CA ALA A 383 -12.77 -2.89 -5.23
C ALA A 383 -13.02 -2.23 -6.58
N MET A 384 -11.96 -1.89 -7.29
CA MET A 384 -12.01 -1.22 -8.59
C MET A 384 -11.24 -2.04 -9.60
N ASP A 385 -11.76 -2.15 -10.82
CA ASP A 385 -11.00 -2.78 -11.90
C ASP A 385 -9.76 -1.94 -12.21
N ASN A 386 -8.61 -2.46 -11.79
CA ASN A 386 -7.32 -1.81 -11.85
C ASN A 386 -6.90 -1.44 -13.31
N ARG A 387 -7.39 -2.18 -14.30
CA ARG A 387 -7.12 -1.94 -15.74
C ARG A 387 -7.68 -0.62 -16.23
N LYS A 388 -8.84 -0.23 -15.69
CA LYS A 388 -9.49 1.05 -16.03
C LYS A 388 -9.17 2.14 -15.02
N TYR A 389 -8.87 1.75 -13.79
CA TYR A 389 -8.45 2.63 -12.71
C TYR A 389 -7.25 3.51 -13.10
N TRP A 390 -6.17 2.92 -13.62
CA TRP A 390 -4.96 3.67 -14.01
C TRP A 390 -5.20 4.61 -15.19
N ARG A 391 -5.87 4.12 -16.24
CA ARG A 391 -6.28 4.96 -17.38
C ARG A 391 -7.13 6.15 -16.93
N SER A 392 -7.98 5.93 -15.94
CA SER A 392 -8.84 6.98 -15.41
C SER A 392 -8.04 7.99 -14.60
N ILE A 393 -7.11 7.56 -13.74
CA ILE A 393 -6.21 8.48 -13.02
C ILE A 393 -5.45 9.35 -14.00
N GLU A 394 -4.87 8.78 -15.06
CA GLU A 394 -4.21 9.56 -16.11
C GLU A 394 -5.16 10.61 -16.70
N VAL A 395 -6.34 10.20 -17.16
CA VAL A 395 -7.34 11.12 -17.73
C VAL A 395 -7.72 12.21 -16.73
N TYR A 396 -7.88 11.89 -15.45
CA TYR A 396 -8.22 12.87 -14.41
C TYR A 396 -7.06 13.84 -14.18
N VAL A 397 -5.83 13.37 -14.05
CA VAL A 397 -4.64 14.23 -13.86
C VAL A 397 -4.47 15.15 -15.06
N TRP A 398 -4.58 14.61 -16.27
CA TRP A 398 -4.48 15.41 -17.49
C TRP A 398 -5.63 16.40 -17.62
N SER A 399 -6.87 16.00 -17.37
CA SER A 399 -8.06 16.88 -17.48
C SER A 399 -8.16 17.91 -16.35
N SER A 400 -7.54 17.69 -15.20
CA SER A 400 -7.50 18.66 -14.09
C SER A 400 -6.30 19.61 -14.18
N ALA A 401 -5.17 19.14 -14.72
CA ALA A 401 -4.01 19.97 -15.03
C ALA A 401 -4.22 20.87 -16.25
N PHE A 402 -4.91 20.40 -17.30
CA PHE A 402 -5.07 21.15 -18.57
C PHE A 402 -5.75 22.52 -18.41
N PRO A 403 -6.87 22.66 -17.66
CA PRO A 403 -7.52 23.96 -17.45
C PRO A 403 -6.64 24.95 -16.70
N VAL A 404 -5.88 24.48 -15.71
CA VAL A 404 -4.92 25.30 -14.95
C VAL A 404 -3.80 25.77 -15.88
N LEU A 405 -3.24 24.85 -16.68
CA LEU A 405 -2.22 25.18 -17.68
C LEU A 405 -2.75 26.18 -18.70
N PHE A 406 -3.99 26.00 -19.16
CA PHE A 406 -4.63 26.86 -20.15
C PHE A 406 -4.90 28.26 -19.60
N VAL A 407 -5.36 28.39 -18.34
CA VAL A 407 -5.52 29.68 -17.66
C VAL A 407 -4.18 30.37 -17.49
N LEU A 408 -3.12 29.66 -17.07
CA LEU A 408 -1.78 30.21 -16.94
C LEU A 408 -1.22 30.67 -18.30
N LEU A 409 -1.44 29.90 -19.37
CA LEU A 409 -1.08 30.30 -20.74
C LEU A 409 -1.85 31.56 -21.16
N PHE A 410 -3.16 31.59 -20.92
CA PHE A 410 -4.03 32.70 -21.33
C PHE A 410 -3.67 34.00 -20.60
N LEU A 411 -3.40 33.93 -19.29
CA LEU A 411 -2.93 35.05 -18.49
C LEU A 411 -1.55 35.53 -18.96
N SER A 412 -0.66 34.60 -19.31
CA SER A 412 0.67 34.96 -19.80
C SER A 412 0.64 35.63 -21.19
N VAL A 413 -0.18 35.11 -22.11
CA VAL A 413 -0.42 35.73 -23.43
C VAL A 413 -1.09 37.11 -23.28
N ARG A 414 -2.03 37.25 -22.35
CA ARG A 414 -2.69 38.53 -22.05
C ARG A 414 -1.70 39.56 -21.47
N ASN A 415 -0.82 39.15 -20.57
CA ASN A 415 0.20 40.02 -19.98
C ASN A 415 1.26 40.45 -21.01
N LEU A 416 1.65 39.55 -21.93
CA LEU A 416 2.50 39.89 -23.08
C LEU A 416 1.84 40.92 -24.00
N ARG A 417 0.54 40.77 -24.30
CA ARG A 417 -0.20 41.72 -25.15
C ARG A 417 -0.44 43.08 -24.50
N THR A 418 -0.58 43.13 -23.18
CA THR A 418 -0.88 44.38 -22.46
C THR A 418 0.37 45.13 -21.99
N GLY A 419 1.57 44.58 -22.19
CA GLY A 419 2.83 45.21 -21.78
C GLY A 419 2.97 45.40 -20.27
N ARG A 420 2.08 44.83 -19.46
CA ARG A 420 2.12 44.89 -17.99
C ARG A 420 2.95 43.73 -17.46
N LEU A 421 4.27 43.90 -17.50
CA LEU A 421 5.15 43.13 -16.63
C LEU A 421 4.90 43.59 -15.19
N LEU A 422 4.23 42.75 -14.40
CA LEU A 422 4.18 42.90 -12.95
C LEU A 422 5.56 42.55 -12.39
N ILE A 423 6.46 43.54 -12.39
CA ILE A 423 7.69 43.47 -11.60
C ILE A 423 7.26 43.76 -10.15
N PRO A 424 7.44 42.83 -9.20
CA PRO A 424 7.20 43.11 -7.79
C PRO A 424 8.14 44.24 -7.38
N ASN A 425 7.54 45.39 -7.00
CA ASN A 425 8.30 46.54 -6.53
C ASN A 425 8.73 46.27 -5.09
N ASN A 426 9.78 45.46 -4.91
CA ASN A 426 10.48 45.31 -3.65
C ASN A 426 11.31 46.57 -3.40
N ASN A 427 10.64 47.62 -2.92
CA ASN A 427 11.27 48.79 -2.32
C ASN A 427 10.32 49.39 -1.28
N LYS A 428 10.34 48.85 -0.07
CA LYS A 428 10.15 49.64 1.16
C LYS A 428 11.15 49.17 2.21
N LYS A 429 11.92 50.17 2.65
CA LYS A 429 13.04 50.26 3.61
C LYS A 429 13.17 49.17 4.67
#